data_AF-A0A523I319-F1
#
_entry.id   AF-A0A523I319-F1
#
_cell.length_a   1.000
_cell.length_b   1.000
_cell.length_c   1.000
_cell.angle_alpha   90.00
_cell.angle_beta   90.00
_cell.angle_gamma   90.00
#
_symmetry.space_group_name_H-M   'P 1'
#
loop_
_entity.id
_entity.type
_entity.pdbx_description
1 polymer ?
#
loop_
_entity_poly.entity_id
_entity_poly.type
_entity_poly.pdbx_seq_one_letter_code
_entity_poly.pdbx_strand_id
1 'polypeptide(L)'
;MNDITIADVSGIGRKLRTADFTIEPKAQIETNGIGRSTNETAIRFTLQTHTPVLIIRGDTSRYDISVVYPMSFIEQRLAEHEPETFQPRQDTRQAAVAIILREGVNGPDMLFIKRAERTGDPWSGHMAFPGGHLDAEDADLKTAAMRETWEEVGLDLAPAVYLGPLDQQRAMPRGRPLNMLIAPHVFKLERAVEFNINHEVAEVVWTEMGAMVTGANHDWETKPMAGRPTVFNGYRLEAGHFVWGLTYRMVKSFFAMLDPAWRPPPER
;
A
#
# COMPACT_ATOMS: atom_id res chain seq x y z
N MET A 1 -14.07 16.68 -23.13
CA MET A 1 -13.23 15.51 -23.49
C MET A 1 -12.06 15.56 -22.54
N ASN A 2 -11.91 14.54 -21.69
CA ASN A 2 -10.77 14.46 -20.80
C ASN A 2 -9.63 13.90 -21.63
N ASP A 3 -8.59 14.71 -21.86
CA ASP A 3 -7.39 14.25 -22.55
C ASP A 3 -6.53 13.49 -21.53
N ILE A 4 -6.21 12.23 -21.83
CA ILE A 4 -5.32 11.41 -21.00
C ILE A 4 -4.03 11.17 -21.77
N THR A 5 -2.93 11.67 -21.22
CA THR A 5 -1.58 11.49 -21.77
C THR A 5 -0.80 10.56 -20.84
N ILE A 6 -0.17 9.54 -21.41
CA ILE A 6 0.69 8.57 -20.72
C ILE A 6 2.13 8.81 -21.17
N ALA A 7 3.06 8.96 -20.21
CA ALA A 7 4.49 9.06 -20.48
C ALA A 7 5.28 8.10 -19.59
N ASP A 8 6.33 7.47 -20.12
CA ASP A 8 7.30 6.68 -19.35
C ASP A 8 8.14 7.62 -18.47
N VAL A 9 8.29 7.25 -17.19
CA VAL A 9 8.90 8.08 -16.16
C VAL A 9 9.94 7.35 -15.32
N SER A 10 10.72 6.43 -15.89
CA SER A 10 11.82 5.81 -15.15
C SER A 10 12.76 6.85 -14.46
N GLY A 11 12.83 6.83 -13.11
CA GLY A 11 13.83 7.56 -12.31
C GLY A 11 13.46 8.91 -11.68
N ILE A 12 12.27 9.07 -11.06
CA ILE A 12 11.79 10.40 -10.65
C ILE A 12 11.90 10.69 -9.14
N GLY A 13 12.73 11.70 -8.84
CA GLY A 13 12.81 12.42 -7.56
C GLY A 13 12.77 13.95 -7.73
N ARG A 14 12.06 14.50 -8.73
CA ARG A 14 11.96 15.95 -8.98
C ARG A 14 10.54 16.43 -9.29
N LYS A 15 10.32 17.73 -9.10
CA LYS A 15 9.12 18.47 -9.52
C LYS A 15 9.10 18.52 -11.05
N LEU A 16 8.19 17.79 -11.68
CA LEU A 16 8.12 17.65 -13.13
C LEU A 16 7.28 18.76 -13.76
N ARG A 17 7.67 19.21 -14.95
CA ARG A 17 6.86 20.10 -15.81
C ARG A 17 6.38 19.32 -17.03
N THR A 18 5.24 19.71 -17.59
CA THR A 18 4.65 19.08 -18.79
C THR A 18 5.60 19.02 -20.00
N ALA A 19 6.59 19.92 -20.08
CA ALA A 19 7.59 19.95 -21.13
C ALA A 19 8.70 18.88 -20.98
N ASP A 20 8.76 18.15 -19.87
CA ASP A 20 9.82 17.18 -19.57
C ASP A 20 9.53 15.77 -20.13
N PHE A 21 8.43 15.57 -20.85
CA PHE A 21 7.95 14.24 -21.29
C PHE A 21 7.90 14.07 -22.81
N THR A 22 8.26 12.88 -23.28
CA THR A 22 8.00 12.42 -24.65
C THR A 22 6.73 11.55 -24.63
N ILE A 23 5.72 11.94 -25.40
CA ILE A 23 4.47 11.18 -25.50
C ILE A 23 4.75 9.94 -26.37
N GLU A 24 4.71 8.75 -25.78
CA GLU A 24 4.78 7.48 -26.50
C GLU A 24 3.44 7.23 -27.22
N PRO A 25 3.40 7.17 -28.56
CA PRO A 25 2.17 6.88 -29.27
C PRO A 25 1.93 5.36 -29.25
N LYS A 26 1.49 4.80 -28.11
CA LYS A 26 0.84 3.47 -28.00
C LYS A 26 0.45 3.12 -26.55
N ALA A 27 -0.70 3.63 -26.12
CA ALA A 27 -1.55 2.90 -25.17
C ALA A 27 -2.87 2.64 -25.91
N GLN A 28 -3.20 1.37 -26.16
CA GLN A 28 -4.49 1.03 -26.78
C GLN A 28 -5.61 1.35 -25.79
N ILE A 29 -6.50 2.25 -26.18
CA ILE A 29 -7.72 2.59 -25.43
C ILE A 29 -8.73 1.48 -25.74
N GLU A 30 -8.94 0.54 -24.81
CA GLU A 30 -10.03 -0.44 -24.91
C GLU A 30 -11.30 0.10 -24.23
N THR A 31 -12.31 0.43 -25.04
CA THR A 31 -13.64 0.80 -24.53
C THR A 31 -14.52 -0.45 -24.43
N ASN A 32 -14.55 -1.12 -23.26
CA ASN A 32 -15.56 -2.15 -23.00
C ASN A 32 -16.73 -1.55 -22.24
N GLY A 33 -17.82 -1.28 -22.97
CA GLY A 33 -19.06 -0.76 -22.41
C GLY A 33 -19.76 -1.80 -21.53
N ILE A 34 -19.99 -1.47 -20.26
CA ILE A 34 -21.00 -2.12 -19.44
C ILE A 34 -22.02 -1.05 -19.05
N GLY A 35 -23.28 -1.34 -19.36
CA GLY A 35 -24.33 -0.36 -19.47
C GLY A 35 -24.90 0.18 -18.14
N ARG A 36 -25.33 1.43 -18.28
CA ARG A 36 -26.37 2.21 -17.58
C ARG A 36 -26.03 2.89 -16.25
N SER A 37 -26.01 4.23 -16.38
CA SER A 37 -26.60 5.23 -15.47
C SER A 37 -25.68 5.92 -14.46
N THR A 38 -24.47 6.30 -14.86
CA THR A 38 -23.81 7.55 -14.43
C THR A 38 -22.94 8.06 -15.58
N ASN A 39 -22.91 9.38 -15.81
CA ASN A 39 -22.15 10.03 -16.89
C ASN A 39 -20.62 10.04 -16.63
N GLU A 40 -20.09 9.05 -15.93
CA GLU A 40 -18.64 8.87 -15.75
C GLU A 40 -18.16 7.75 -16.66
N THR A 41 -17.60 8.14 -17.80
CA THR A 41 -16.81 7.23 -18.63
C THR A 41 -15.54 6.87 -17.87
N ALA A 42 -15.56 5.78 -17.11
CA ALA A 42 -14.35 5.18 -16.57
C ALA A 42 -13.54 4.59 -17.75
N ILE A 43 -12.54 5.32 -18.23
CA ILE A 43 -11.60 4.80 -19.23
C ILE A 43 -10.59 3.92 -18.48
N ARG A 44 -10.69 2.61 -18.68
CA ARG A 44 -9.76 1.64 -18.10
C ARG A 44 -8.50 1.60 -18.97
N PHE A 45 -7.36 1.97 -18.41
CA PHE A 45 -6.06 1.85 -19.06
C PHE A 45 -5.37 0.59 -18.54
N THR A 46 -5.20 -0.41 -19.42
CA THR A 46 -4.33 -1.55 -19.13
C THR A 46 -2.95 -1.23 -19.70
N LEU A 47 -2.03 -0.83 -18.83
CA LEU A 47 -0.65 -0.58 -19.24
C LEU A 47 0.11 -1.90 -19.24
N GLN A 48 0.42 -2.43 -20.42
CA GLN A 48 1.37 -3.54 -20.60
C GLN A 48 2.82 -3.06 -20.48
N THR A 49 3.10 -2.11 -19.60
CA THR A 49 4.44 -1.55 -19.43
C THR A 49 5.03 -2.09 -18.12
N HIS A 50 6.29 -2.51 -18.20
CA HIS A 50 7.11 -2.81 -17.02
C HIS A 50 7.82 -1.53 -16.55
N THR A 51 7.21 -0.37 -16.76
CA THR A 51 7.77 0.94 -16.37
C THR A 51 6.71 1.76 -15.67
N PRO A 52 7.09 2.55 -14.64
CA PRO A 52 6.20 3.51 -14.04
C PRO A 52 5.71 4.49 -15.10
N VAL A 53 4.42 4.84 -15.03
CA VAL A 53 3.82 5.78 -15.96
C VAL A 53 3.36 7.04 -15.25
N LEU A 54 3.33 8.13 -16.00
CA LEU A 54 2.61 9.31 -15.63
C LEU A 54 1.22 9.29 -16.27
N ILE A 55 0.18 9.34 -15.46
CA ILE A 55 -1.19 9.57 -15.91
C ILE A 55 -1.51 11.04 -15.68
N ILE A 56 -1.82 11.77 -16.75
CA ILE A 56 -2.32 13.14 -16.67
C ILE A 56 -3.83 13.11 -16.93
N ARG A 57 -4.64 13.60 -15.99
CA ARG A 57 -6.10 13.73 -16.10
C ARG A 57 -6.49 15.18 -15.95
N GLY A 58 -7.26 15.74 -16.87
CA GLY A 58 -7.63 17.14 -16.73
C GLY A 58 -8.51 17.70 -17.82
N ASP A 59 -8.88 18.95 -17.64
CA ASP A 59 -9.37 19.83 -18.70
C ASP A 59 -8.34 20.94 -18.94
N THR A 60 -8.65 21.89 -19.84
CA THR A 60 -7.75 23.00 -20.18
C THR A 60 -7.38 23.92 -19.01
N SER A 61 -8.04 23.79 -17.85
CA SER A 61 -7.85 24.62 -16.66
C SER A 61 -7.20 23.90 -15.47
N ARG A 62 -7.29 22.57 -15.37
CA ARG A 62 -6.67 21.77 -14.29
C ARG A 62 -6.22 20.41 -14.80
N TYR A 63 -4.98 20.04 -14.45
CA TYR A 63 -4.42 18.72 -14.68
C TYR A 63 -4.02 18.09 -13.34
N ASP A 64 -4.52 16.89 -13.07
CA ASP A 64 -4.02 15.97 -12.06
C ASP A 64 -2.98 15.05 -12.71
N ILE A 65 -1.82 14.96 -12.07
CA ILE A 65 -0.70 14.15 -12.52
C ILE A 65 -0.48 13.05 -11.48
N SER A 66 -0.70 11.80 -11.87
CA SER A 66 -0.51 10.63 -11.02
C SER A 66 0.64 9.77 -11.55
N VAL A 67 1.54 9.36 -10.66
CA VAL A 67 2.49 8.27 -10.98
C VAL A 67 1.80 6.95 -10.67
N VAL A 68 1.75 6.06 -11.66
CA VAL A 68 1.21 4.71 -11.48
C VAL A 68 2.34 3.72 -11.68
N TYR A 69 2.51 2.84 -10.70
CA TYR A 69 3.34 1.64 -10.82
C TYR A 69 2.41 0.51 -11.27
N PRO A 70 2.48 0.06 -12.54
CA PRO A 70 1.66 -1.05 -13.00
C PRO A 70 1.94 -2.31 -12.18
N MET A 71 0.95 -3.20 -12.06
CA MET A 71 1.13 -4.44 -11.29
C MET A 71 2.31 -5.27 -11.82
N SER A 72 2.50 -5.34 -13.15
CA SER A 72 3.65 -5.97 -13.79
C SER A 72 5.00 -5.41 -13.34
N PHE A 73 5.09 -4.09 -13.12
CA PHE A 73 6.30 -3.47 -12.58
C PHE A 73 6.52 -3.88 -11.13
N ILE A 74 5.47 -3.88 -10.31
CA ILE A 74 5.53 -4.31 -8.90
C ILE A 74 6.01 -5.76 -8.81
N GLU A 75 5.45 -6.65 -9.62
CA GLU A 75 5.83 -8.06 -9.72
C GLU A 75 7.32 -8.22 -10.05
N GLN A 76 7.80 -7.51 -11.08
CA GLN A 76 9.21 -7.56 -11.46
C GLN A 76 10.13 -7.06 -10.33
N ARG A 77 9.81 -5.91 -9.72
CA ARG A 77 10.64 -5.32 -8.66
C ARG A 77 10.71 -6.21 -7.43
N LEU A 78 9.60 -6.87 -7.06
CA LEU A 78 9.58 -7.83 -5.96
C LEU A 78 10.35 -9.12 -6.30
N ALA A 79 10.28 -9.61 -7.54
CA ALA A 79 11.04 -10.77 -7.97
C ALA A 79 12.56 -10.53 -7.94
N GLU A 80 12.99 -9.27 -8.14
CA GLU A 80 14.39 -8.83 -8.06
C GLU A 80 14.81 -8.38 -6.64
N HIS A 81 13.87 -8.29 -5.69
CA HIS A 81 14.14 -7.75 -4.36
C HIS A 81 14.78 -8.79 -3.44
N GLU A 82 15.92 -8.44 -2.85
CA GLU A 82 16.54 -9.20 -1.76
C GLU A 82 16.15 -8.55 -0.42
N PRO A 83 15.23 -9.14 0.36
CA PRO A 83 14.72 -8.52 1.58
C PRO A 83 15.78 -8.44 2.68
N GLU A 84 15.85 -7.32 3.38
CA GLU A 84 16.60 -7.25 4.63
C GLU A 84 15.91 -8.15 5.68
N THR A 85 16.64 -9.16 6.14
CA THR A 85 16.17 -10.07 7.19
C THR A 85 17.03 -9.94 8.45
N PHE A 86 16.45 -10.29 9.59
CA PHE A 86 17.16 -10.31 10.86
C PHE A 86 17.09 -11.71 11.46
N GLN A 87 18.19 -12.13 12.07
CA GLN A 87 18.20 -13.32 12.90
C GLN A 87 17.52 -12.99 14.24
N PRO A 88 16.36 -13.59 14.55
CA PRO A 88 15.71 -13.39 15.84
C PRO A 88 16.55 -14.00 16.96
N ARG A 89 16.58 -13.35 18.12
CA ARG A 89 17.10 -13.95 19.35
C ARG A 89 16.02 -14.83 19.98
N GLN A 90 16.38 -15.62 20.98
CA GLN A 90 15.47 -16.55 21.66
C GLN A 90 14.21 -15.87 22.23
N ASP A 91 14.32 -14.61 22.64
CA ASP A 91 13.23 -13.81 23.21
C ASP A 91 12.57 -12.85 22.21
N THR A 92 12.99 -12.88 20.93
CA THR A 92 12.40 -12.05 19.87
C THR A 92 11.05 -12.61 19.46
N ARG A 93 9.99 -11.86 19.78
CA ARG A 93 8.66 -12.11 19.24
C ARG A 93 8.67 -11.85 17.75
N GLN A 94 7.93 -12.64 16.99
CA GLN A 94 7.81 -12.48 15.56
C GLN A 94 6.34 -12.35 15.19
N ALA A 95 6.09 -11.52 14.18
CA ALA A 95 4.78 -11.28 13.61
C ALA A 95 4.93 -11.11 12.10
N ALA A 96 3.84 -11.26 11.39
CA ALA A 96 3.81 -11.09 9.96
C ALA A 96 2.52 -10.39 9.53
N VAL A 97 2.61 -9.64 8.43
CA VAL A 97 1.47 -8.92 7.87
C VAL A 97 1.38 -9.14 6.36
N ALA A 98 0.16 -9.11 5.83
CA ALA A 98 -0.08 -9.24 4.40
C ALA A 98 -0.31 -7.85 3.78
N ILE A 99 0.60 -7.44 2.89
CA ILE A 99 0.38 -6.33 1.97
C ILE A 99 -0.36 -6.90 0.77
N ILE A 100 -1.66 -6.62 0.68
CA ILE A 100 -2.53 -7.22 -0.34
C ILE A 100 -2.84 -6.17 -1.39
N LEU A 101 -2.56 -6.51 -2.64
CA LEU A 101 -2.74 -5.66 -3.80
C LEU A 101 -3.81 -6.22 -4.72
N ARG A 102 -4.50 -5.33 -5.43
CA ARG A 102 -5.38 -5.70 -6.55
C ARG A 102 -5.27 -4.66 -7.66
N GLU A 103 -5.75 -5.02 -8.84
CA GLU A 103 -5.97 -4.03 -9.90
C GLU A 103 -7.14 -3.10 -9.52
N GLY A 104 -6.87 -1.81 -9.44
CA GLY A 104 -7.86 -0.76 -9.26
C GLY A 104 -8.20 -0.05 -10.57
N VAL A 105 -9.12 0.92 -10.52
CA VAL A 105 -9.53 1.70 -11.71
C VAL A 105 -8.39 2.59 -12.23
N ASN A 106 -7.56 3.07 -11.31
CA ASN A 106 -6.54 4.08 -11.56
C ASN A 106 -5.09 3.54 -11.45
N GLY A 107 -4.95 2.22 -11.34
CA GLY A 107 -3.71 1.55 -10.95
C GLY A 107 -3.95 0.66 -9.73
N PRO A 108 -2.89 0.05 -9.18
CA PRO A 108 -3.03 -0.87 -8.06
C PRO A 108 -3.61 -0.21 -6.80
N ASP A 109 -4.55 -0.92 -6.17
CA ASP A 109 -5.05 -0.61 -4.84
C ASP A 109 -4.31 -1.45 -3.79
N MET A 110 -4.15 -0.88 -2.59
CA MET A 110 -3.60 -1.55 -1.42
C MET A 110 -4.68 -1.72 -0.35
N LEU A 111 -4.72 -2.89 0.30
CA LEU A 111 -5.65 -3.21 1.37
C LEU A 111 -5.12 -2.75 2.73
N PHE A 112 -5.97 -2.08 3.50
CA PHE A 112 -5.76 -1.82 4.92
C PHE A 112 -6.95 -2.32 5.75
N ILE A 113 -6.71 -2.55 7.03
CA ILE A 113 -7.74 -2.76 8.04
C ILE A 113 -7.74 -1.61 9.04
N LYS A 114 -8.92 -1.26 9.55
CA LYS A 114 -9.05 -0.49 10.78
C LYS A 114 -9.30 -1.46 11.92
N ARG A 115 -8.39 -1.50 12.88
CA ARG A 115 -8.55 -2.34 14.07
C ARG A 115 -9.77 -1.89 14.87
N ALA A 116 -10.53 -2.83 15.41
CA ALA A 116 -11.64 -2.56 16.32
C ALA A 116 -11.14 -1.82 17.57
N GLU A 117 -12.02 -1.01 18.16
CA GLU A 117 -11.70 -0.31 19.40
C GLU A 117 -11.90 -1.24 20.60
N ARG A 118 -10.86 -1.45 21.39
CA ARG A 118 -10.89 -2.33 22.57
C ARG A 118 -10.25 -1.61 23.76
N THR A 119 -11.00 -1.47 24.85
CA THR A 119 -10.48 -0.81 26.06
C THR A 119 -9.21 -1.49 26.54
N GLY A 120 -8.11 -0.73 26.64
CA GLY A 120 -6.82 -1.24 27.10
C GLY A 120 -5.88 -1.76 26.00
N ASP A 121 -6.33 -1.90 24.75
CA ASP A 121 -5.44 -2.18 23.62
C ASP A 121 -4.82 -0.86 23.12
N PRO A 122 -3.48 -0.66 23.23
CA PRO A 122 -2.80 0.54 22.78
C PRO A 122 -2.83 0.77 21.26
N TRP A 123 -3.30 -0.23 20.49
CA TRP A 123 -3.40 -0.18 19.03
C TRP A 123 -4.85 -0.09 18.52
N SER A 124 -5.81 0.12 19.43
CA SER A 124 -7.23 0.27 19.11
C SER A 124 -7.47 1.35 18.07
N GLY A 125 -8.29 1.05 17.05
CA GLY A 125 -8.67 2.02 16.02
C GLY A 125 -7.56 2.38 15.03
N HIS A 126 -6.37 1.79 15.14
CA HIS A 126 -5.26 2.10 14.22
C HIS A 126 -5.44 1.41 12.86
N MET A 127 -4.99 2.09 11.81
CA MET A 127 -4.87 1.48 10.49
C MET A 127 -3.65 0.56 10.42
N ALA A 128 -3.85 -0.64 9.90
CA ALA A 128 -2.83 -1.67 9.77
C ALA A 128 -2.99 -2.46 8.48
N PHE A 129 -1.98 -3.25 8.16
CA PHE A 129 -2.16 -4.41 7.30
C PHE A 129 -2.76 -5.56 8.14
N PRO A 130 -3.58 -6.44 7.54
CA PRO A 130 -4.02 -7.65 8.23
C PRO A 130 -2.80 -8.51 8.58
N GLY A 131 -2.83 -9.15 9.75
CA GLY A 131 -1.69 -9.89 10.25
C GLY A 131 -1.58 -9.93 11.78
N GLY A 132 -0.65 -10.75 12.25
CA GLY A 132 -0.53 -11.05 13.67
C GLY A 132 0.75 -11.80 14.01
N HIS A 133 0.76 -12.44 15.18
CA HIS A 133 1.96 -13.11 15.70
C HIS A 133 2.21 -14.43 14.98
N LEU A 134 3.47 -14.84 14.91
CA LEU A 134 3.84 -16.19 14.53
C LEU A 134 3.40 -17.16 15.64
N ASP A 135 2.58 -18.15 15.29
CA ASP A 135 2.19 -19.24 16.18
C ASP A 135 3.08 -20.48 15.97
N ALA A 136 3.07 -21.41 16.92
CA ALA A 136 3.82 -22.66 16.87
C ALA A 136 3.37 -23.60 15.74
N GLU A 137 2.13 -23.44 15.27
CA GLU A 137 1.56 -24.21 14.17
C GLU A 137 1.90 -23.64 12.79
N ASP A 138 2.37 -22.39 12.73
CA ASP A 138 2.77 -21.74 11.49
C ASP A 138 4.12 -22.29 11.00
N ALA A 139 4.17 -22.74 9.75
CA ALA A 139 5.41 -23.25 9.15
C ALA A 139 6.46 -22.15 8.96
N ASP A 140 6.02 -20.93 8.64
CA ASP A 140 6.85 -19.75 8.47
C ASP A 140 6.03 -18.46 8.67
N LEU A 141 6.70 -17.30 8.56
CA LEU A 141 6.06 -15.98 8.71
C LEU A 141 5.03 -15.67 7.62
N LYS A 142 5.19 -16.24 6.43
CA LYS A 142 4.20 -16.06 5.36
C LYS A 142 2.91 -16.81 5.72
N THR A 143 3.01 -18.03 6.25
CA THR A 143 1.88 -18.80 6.75
C THR A 143 1.15 -18.06 7.86
N ALA A 144 1.87 -17.43 8.80
CA ALA A 144 1.25 -16.59 9.82
C ALA A 144 0.46 -15.43 9.22
N ALA A 145 1.03 -14.68 8.26
CA ALA A 145 0.31 -13.59 7.59
C ALA A 145 -0.96 -14.08 6.87
N MET A 146 -0.91 -15.26 6.23
CA MET A 146 -2.05 -15.87 5.55
C MET A 146 -3.14 -16.30 6.52
N ARG A 147 -2.77 -16.98 7.61
CA ARG A 147 -3.69 -17.43 8.67
C ARG A 147 -4.39 -16.24 9.31
N GLU A 148 -3.63 -15.25 9.76
CA GLU A 148 -4.15 -14.04 10.41
C GLU A 148 -5.08 -13.24 9.47
N THR A 149 -4.73 -13.12 8.19
CA THR A 149 -5.61 -12.49 7.19
C THR A 149 -6.93 -13.23 7.06
N TRP A 150 -6.90 -14.56 7.06
CA TRP A 150 -8.12 -15.36 7.01
C TRP A 150 -8.95 -15.21 8.29
N GLU A 151 -8.33 -15.22 9.46
CA GLU A 151 -9.01 -15.06 10.75
C GLU A 151 -9.66 -13.67 10.91
N GLU A 152 -8.94 -12.61 10.57
CA GLU A 152 -9.36 -11.22 10.78
C GLU A 152 -10.42 -10.76 9.78
N VAL A 153 -10.26 -11.09 8.50
CA VAL A 153 -11.09 -10.54 7.40
C VAL A 153 -11.72 -11.60 6.49
N GLY A 154 -11.56 -12.89 6.81
CA GLY A 154 -12.16 -13.99 6.06
C GLY A 154 -11.55 -14.22 4.67
N LEU A 155 -10.42 -13.57 4.36
CA LEU A 155 -9.79 -13.65 3.05
C LEU A 155 -8.77 -14.79 3.01
N ASP A 156 -9.10 -15.83 2.23
CA ASP A 156 -8.15 -16.90 1.90
C ASP A 156 -7.14 -16.41 0.85
N LEU A 157 -5.86 -16.36 1.25
CA LEU A 157 -4.73 -15.98 0.39
C LEU A 157 -4.07 -17.17 -0.31
N ALA A 158 -4.47 -18.42 -0.06
CA ALA A 158 -3.95 -19.59 -0.78
C ALA A 158 -4.11 -19.50 -2.32
N PRO A 159 -5.21 -18.97 -2.88
CA PRO A 159 -5.35 -18.77 -4.34
C PRO A 159 -4.76 -17.44 -4.82
N ALA A 160 -4.21 -16.59 -3.94
CA ALA A 160 -3.59 -15.34 -4.35
C ALA A 160 -2.19 -15.59 -4.92
N VAL A 161 -1.71 -14.70 -5.79
CA VAL A 161 -0.34 -14.75 -6.28
C VAL A 161 0.57 -14.16 -5.21
N TYR A 162 1.45 -14.99 -4.64
CA TYR A 162 2.47 -14.51 -3.72
C TYR A 162 3.60 -13.84 -4.49
N LEU A 163 3.82 -12.56 -4.25
CA LEU A 163 4.82 -11.76 -4.98
C LEU A 163 6.18 -11.76 -4.30
N GLY A 164 6.23 -11.95 -2.98
CA GLY A 164 7.49 -12.00 -2.23
C GLY A 164 7.44 -11.26 -0.89
N PRO A 165 8.49 -11.39 -0.08
CA PRO A 165 8.65 -10.65 1.17
C PRO A 165 9.17 -9.22 0.92
N LEU A 166 8.93 -8.32 1.87
CA LEU A 166 9.59 -7.03 2.00
C LEU A 166 10.60 -7.05 3.16
N ASP A 167 11.39 -5.99 3.30
CA ASP A 167 12.32 -5.81 4.42
C ASP A 167 11.60 -5.94 5.77
N GLN A 168 12.18 -6.77 6.64
CA GLN A 168 11.66 -6.96 7.99
C GLN A 168 11.75 -5.66 8.78
N GLN A 169 10.84 -5.50 9.73
CA GLN A 169 10.71 -4.29 10.53
C GLN A 169 10.89 -4.61 12.01
N ARG A 170 11.69 -3.81 12.72
CA ARG A 170 11.77 -3.88 14.19
C ARG A 170 10.80 -2.89 14.82
N ALA A 171 9.92 -3.34 15.70
CA ALA A 171 9.07 -2.43 16.46
C ALA A 171 9.88 -1.69 17.53
N MET A 172 9.84 -0.36 17.48
CA MET A 172 10.44 0.49 18.52
C MET A 172 9.38 1.47 19.09
N PRO A 173 8.31 0.99 19.73
CA PRO A 173 7.32 1.88 20.32
C PRO A 173 7.97 2.74 21.39
N ARG A 174 7.77 4.06 21.30
CA ARG A 174 8.23 5.04 22.29
C ARG A 174 9.75 5.02 22.53
N GLY A 175 10.53 4.68 21.49
CA GLY A 175 12.00 4.62 21.59
C GLY A 175 12.54 3.50 22.46
N ARG A 176 11.69 2.59 22.96
CA ARG A 176 12.10 1.34 23.59
C ARG A 176 12.04 0.24 22.54
N PRO A 177 13.10 -0.56 22.35
CA PRO A 177 12.99 -1.73 21.49
C PRO A 177 11.91 -2.63 22.08
N LEU A 178 10.79 -2.80 21.38
CA LEU A 178 10.02 -4.01 21.57
C LEU A 178 10.88 -5.10 20.94
N ASN A 179 11.10 -6.20 21.65
CA ASN A 179 11.78 -7.33 21.04
C ASN A 179 10.81 -8.04 20.10
N MET A 180 10.41 -7.35 19.03
CA MET A 180 9.42 -7.77 18.06
C MET A 180 9.88 -7.43 16.66
N LEU A 181 9.89 -8.46 15.83
CA LEU A 181 10.19 -8.43 14.42
C LEU A 181 8.90 -8.65 13.64
N ILE A 182 8.71 -7.85 12.59
CA ILE A 182 7.51 -7.91 11.76
C ILE A 182 7.94 -8.12 10.32
N ALA A 183 7.45 -9.18 9.68
CA ALA A 183 7.74 -9.51 8.29
C ALA A 183 6.53 -9.17 7.39
N PRO A 184 6.65 -8.18 6.49
CA PRO A 184 5.62 -7.90 5.50
C PRO A 184 5.74 -8.87 4.31
N HIS A 185 4.63 -9.44 3.90
CA HIS A 185 4.53 -10.35 2.75
C HIS A 185 3.53 -9.81 1.73
N VAL A 186 3.93 -9.74 0.46
CA VAL A 186 3.12 -9.11 -0.59
C VAL A 186 2.36 -10.16 -1.39
N PHE A 187 1.06 -9.93 -1.55
CA PHE A 187 0.15 -10.78 -2.31
C PHE A 187 -0.63 -9.95 -3.33
N LYS A 188 -0.92 -10.55 -4.48
CA LYS A 188 -1.80 -10.00 -5.51
C LYS A 188 -3.07 -10.83 -5.62
N LEU A 189 -4.21 -10.17 -5.57
CA LEU A 189 -5.50 -10.76 -5.88
C LEU A 189 -5.78 -10.64 -7.38
N GLU A 190 -6.12 -11.77 -8.00
CA GLU A 190 -6.52 -11.83 -9.42
C GLU A 190 -8.04 -11.82 -9.63
N ARG A 191 -8.80 -11.84 -8.53
CA ARG A 191 -10.26 -11.87 -8.52
C ARG A 191 -10.82 -10.93 -7.47
N ALA A 192 -12.06 -10.51 -7.67
CA ALA A 192 -12.83 -9.87 -6.62
C ALA A 192 -13.02 -10.85 -5.45
N VAL A 193 -13.02 -10.30 -4.24
CA VAL A 193 -13.19 -11.06 -2.99
C VAL A 193 -14.22 -10.36 -2.12
N GLU A 194 -14.89 -11.15 -1.29
CA GLU A 194 -15.74 -10.65 -0.22
C GLU A 194 -15.02 -10.83 1.11
N PHE A 195 -15.23 -9.90 2.03
CA PHE A 195 -14.63 -9.96 3.37
C PHE A 195 -15.66 -10.44 4.37
N ASN A 196 -15.25 -11.33 5.27
CA ASN A 196 -16.01 -11.71 6.44
C ASN A 196 -15.21 -11.29 7.67
N ILE A 197 -15.44 -10.04 8.09
CA ILE A 197 -14.68 -9.37 9.14
C ILE A 197 -15.07 -9.91 10.52
N ASN A 198 -14.08 -10.19 11.36
CA ASN A 198 -14.29 -10.62 12.74
C ASN A 198 -14.26 -9.43 13.74
N HIS A 199 -14.44 -9.73 15.03
CA HIS A 199 -14.43 -8.73 16.11
C HIS A 199 -13.11 -7.96 16.35
N GLU A 200 -12.01 -8.30 15.67
CA GLU A 200 -10.70 -7.61 15.74
C GLU A 200 -10.63 -6.41 14.80
N VAL A 201 -11.48 -6.40 13.77
CA VAL A 201 -11.44 -5.44 12.68
C VAL A 201 -12.79 -4.72 12.60
N ALA A 202 -12.74 -3.40 12.58
CA ALA A 202 -13.91 -2.55 12.41
C ALA A 202 -14.25 -2.33 10.93
N GLU A 203 -13.23 -2.28 10.08
CA GLU A 203 -13.39 -1.90 8.68
C GLU A 203 -12.23 -2.42 7.82
N VAL A 204 -12.54 -2.74 6.57
CA VAL A 204 -11.56 -3.05 5.51
C VAL A 204 -11.61 -1.93 4.48
N VAL A 205 -10.45 -1.37 4.15
CA VAL A 205 -10.31 -0.17 3.32
C VAL A 205 -9.37 -0.45 2.15
N TRP A 206 -9.88 -0.34 0.93
CA TRP A 206 -9.04 -0.30 -0.28
C TRP A 206 -8.60 1.14 -0.54
N THR A 207 -7.38 1.34 -1.00
CA THR A 207 -6.86 2.68 -1.32
C THR A 207 -5.94 2.64 -2.52
N GLU A 208 -6.13 3.61 -3.43
CA GLU A 208 -5.28 3.78 -4.62
C GLU A 208 -3.83 4.13 -4.21
N MET A 209 -2.86 3.36 -4.71
CA MET A 209 -1.45 3.58 -4.39
C MET A 209 -0.89 4.89 -5.00
N GLY A 210 -1.44 5.35 -6.13
CA GLY A 210 -0.97 6.54 -6.84
C GLY A 210 -0.93 7.80 -5.96
N ALA A 211 -1.98 8.03 -5.17
CA ALA A 211 -2.06 9.18 -4.26
C ALA A 211 -1.09 9.06 -3.06
N MET A 212 -0.80 7.83 -2.62
CA MET A 212 0.16 7.60 -1.54
C MET A 212 1.60 7.79 -2.00
N VAL A 213 1.95 7.27 -3.18
CA VAL A 213 3.33 7.32 -3.68
C VAL A 213 3.75 8.71 -4.16
N THR A 214 2.81 9.48 -4.71
CA THR A 214 3.03 10.89 -5.08
C THR A 214 3.06 11.82 -3.86
N GLY A 215 2.64 11.33 -2.69
CA GLY A 215 2.54 12.11 -1.47
C GLY A 215 1.28 12.97 -1.35
N ALA A 216 0.33 12.84 -2.27
CA ALA A 216 -0.95 13.55 -2.18
C ALA A 216 -1.74 13.19 -0.90
N ASN A 217 -1.64 11.94 -0.45
CA ASN A 217 -2.23 11.50 0.82
C ASN A 217 -1.37 11.82 2.04
N HIS A 218 -0.15 12.35 1.88
CA HIS A 218 0.74 12.56 3.03
C HIS A 218 0.21 13.67 3.94
N ASP A 219 0.09 13.34 5.21
CA ASP A 219 -0.45 14.21 6.24
C ASP A 219 0.23 13.92 7.59
N TRP A 220 -0.18 14.63 8.63
CA TRP A 220 0.32 14.47 9.98
C TRP A 220 -0.80 14.65 11.00
N GLU A 221 -0.66 13.99 12.15
CA GLU A 221 -1.54 14.17 13.30
C GLU A 221 -0.73 14.46 14.56
N THR A 222 -1.24 15.36 15.39
CA THR A 222 -0.71 15.55 16.74
C THR A 222 -1.50 14.69 17.71
N LYS A 223 -0.83 13.75 18.38
CA LYS A 223 -1.42 12.91 19.43
C LYS A 223 -0.69 13.09 20.76
N PRO A 224 -1.39 13.00 21.90
CA PRO A 224 -0.72 12.97 23.19
C PRO A 224 0.06 11.66 23.33
N MET A 225 1.38 11.75 23.53
CA MET A 225 2.24 10.62 23.84
C MET A 225 3.03 10.94 25.11
N ALA A 226 2.90 10.09 26.14
CA ALA A 226 3.51 10.32 27.45
C ALA A 226 3.26 11.74 28.02
N GLY A 227 2.03 12.25 27.83
CA GLY A 227 1.63 13.58 28.31
C GLY A 227 2.15 14.77 27.48
N ARG A 228 2.80 14.53 26.34
CA ARG A 228 3.30 15.58 25.45
C ARG A 228 2.64 15.52 24.08
N PRO A 229 2.26 16.66 23.47
CA PRO A 229 1.87 16.69 22.06
C PRO A 229 3.03 16.16 21.22
N THR A 230 2.79 15.11 20.44
CA THR A 230 3.77 14.49 19.56
C THR A 230 3.17 14.43 18.16
N VAL A 231 3.94 14.90 17.17
CA VAL A 231 3.56 14.86 15.76
C VAL A 231 3.89 13.49 15.19
N PHE A 232 2.93 12.90 14.48
CA PHE A 232 3.08 11.66 13.74
C PHE A 232 2.79 11.93 12.27
N ASN A 233 3.75 11.62 11.41
CA ASN A 233 3.56 11.66 9.96
C ASN A 233 2.88 10.36 9.49
N GLY A 234 2.15 10.44 8.38
CA GLY A 234 1.40 9.32 7.84
C GLY A 234 0.69 9.64 6.53
N TYR A 235 -0.23 8.76 6.14
CA TYR A 235 -1.14 8.97 5.04
C TYR A 235 -2.57 9.13 5.55
N ARG A 236 -3.27 10.19 5.14
CA ARG A 236 -4.71 10.30 5.34
C ARG A 236 -5.43 9.78 4.10
N LEU A 237 -6.20 8.73 4.31
CA LEU A 237 -7.01 8.08 3.28
C LEU A 237 -8.44 8.62 3.34
N GLU A 238 -9.30 8.07 2.48
CA GLU A 238 -10.72 8.37 2.47
C GLU A 238 -11.38 8.11 3.84
N ALA A 239 -12.49 8.82 4.09
CA ALA A 239 -13.20 8.85 5.37
C ALA A 239 -12.33 9.24 6.59
N GLY A 240 -11.15 9.82 6.36
CA GLY A 240 -10.26 10.34 7.41
C GLY A 240 -9.36 9.29 8.06
N HIS A 241 -9.32 8.07 7.53
CA HIS A 241 -8.45 6.99 8.01
C HIS A 241 -6.98 7.41 7.95
N PHE A 242 -6.28 7.33 9.08
CA PHE A 242 -4.89 7.75 9.18
C PHE A 242 -3.96 6.53 9.32
N VAL A 243 -3.14 6.29 8.30
CA VAL A 243 -2.08 5.27 8.29
C VAL A 243 -0.79 5.88 8.80
N TRP A 244 -0.30 5.41 9.95
CA TRP A 244 0.86 5.99 10.62
C TRP A 244 1.72 4.91 11.28
N GLY A 245 2.82 5.34 11.92
CA GLY A 245 3.66 4.45 12.71
C GLY A 245 4.30 3.32 11.88
N LEU A 246 4.18 2.08 12.35
CA LEU A 246 4.82 0.93 11.72
C LEU A 246 4.24 0.65 10.32
N THR A 247 2.93 0.73 10.16
CA THR A 247 2.24 0.56 8.87
C THR A 247 2.72 1.59 7.85
N TYR A 248 2.80 2.87 8.26
CA TYR A 248 3.35 3.93 7.41
C TYR A 248 4.81 3.64 7.00
N ARG A 249 5.63 3.16 7.93
CA ARG A 249 7.02 2.79 7.62
C ARG A 249 7.12 1.64 6.62
N MET A 250 6.25 0.63 6.72
CA MET A 250 6.17 -0.47 5.75
C MET A 250 5.75 0.03 4.37
N VAL A 251 4.75 0.91 4.28
CA VAL A 251 4.36 1.52 3.01
C VAL A 251 5.52 2.28 2.37
N LYS A 252 6.27 3.07 3.16
CA LYS A 252 7.46 3.76 2.65
C LYS A 252 8.56 2.80 2.17
N SER A 253 8.79 1.71 2.92
CA SER A 253 9.74 0.66 2.52
C SER A 253 9.30 0.01 1.21
N PHE A 254 8.01 -0.24 1.03
CA PHE A 254 7.46 -0.78 -0.20
C PHE A 254 7.70 0.16 -1.39
N PHE A 255 7.43 1.47 -1.23
CA PHE A 255 7.71 2.44 -2.30
C PHE A 255 9.20 2.63 -2.60
N ALA A 256 10.06 2.61 -1.58
CA ALA A 256 11.51 2.68 -1.77
C ALA A 256 12.07 1.43 -2.47
N MET A 257 11.46 0.26 -2.25
CA MET A 257 11.80 -0.97 -2.98
C MET A 257 11.41 -0.86 -4.46
N LEU A 258 10.21 -0.34 -4.74
CA LEU A 258 9.76 -0.11 -6.11
C LEU A 258 10.68 0.85 -6.88
N ASP A 259 11.00 1.99 -6.27
CA ASP A 259 11.88 3.00 -6.85
C ASP A 259 12.91 3.50 -5.80
N PRO A 260 14.19 3.10 -5.92
CA PRO A 260 15.25 3.57 -5.03
C PRO A 260 15.50 5.09 -5.09
N ALA A 261 15.04 5.79 -6.13
CA ALA A 261 15.10 7.25 -6.23
C ALA A 261 13.90 7.93 -5.53
N TRP A 262 12.85 7.18 -5.20
CA TRP A 262 11.70 7.69 -4.49
C TRP A 262 12.11 8.26 -3.12
N ARG A 263 11.51 9.40 -2.78
CA ARG A 263 11.72 10.05 -1.49
C ARG A 263 10.35 10.29 -0.86
N PRO A 264 10.16 9.96 0.43
CA PRO A 264 8.92 10.32 1.10
C PRO A 264 8.77 11.85 1.12
N PRO A 265 7.53 12.36 1.14
CA PRO A 265 7.28 13.78 1.32
C PRO A 265 7.93 14.31 2.62
N PRO A 266 8.21 15.62 2.70
CA PRO A 266 8.77 16.21 3.91
C PRO A 266 7.92 15.92 5.14
N GLU A 267 8.55 15.31 6.14
CA GLU A 267 7.95 14.99 7.43
C GLU A 267 8.09 16.18 8.39
N ARG A 268 7.08 16.39 9.24
CA ARG A 268 7.08 17.41 10.29
C ARG A 268 7.75 16.94 11.58
#